data_AF-A0A5C6RMQ9-F1
#
_entry.id   AF-A0A5C6RMQ9-F1
#
_cell.length_a   1.000
_cell.length_b   1.000
_cell.length_c   1.000
_cell.angle_alpha   90.00
_cell.angle_beta   90.00
_cell.angle_gamma   90.00
#
_symmetry.space_group_name_H-M   'P 1'
#
loop_
_entity.id
_entity.type
_entity.pdbx_description
1 polymer ?
#
loop_
_entity_poly.entity_id
_entity_poly.type
_entity_poly.pdbx_seq_one_letter_code
_entity_poly.pdbx_strand_id
1 'polypeptide(L)'
;MKKNYFFAKAFAVAALVGIAGSANAQVFFTEDYEGTLGANGLPDAPNAFTETGLSTDGIWAVGNETAASSTYYTVTAGTGNFAFTNDDACNCDKSDDKMILPAQDFATASGGVGSIALSFDKFFNAEYGGIGTIEVSIDGGTLWTTAGTLTADAGWVNQVVDLGAYLNESNVLVAFKYNDDAGWAAGMNIDNVQLEATTCVTNTAVLALQSEYSQYPLTQVENIVAGATVNNLGADTVTNVNVTVNVYNAITAALEYTENSTAVASMIPGANGTFSFTTGFTPSAVGTYAVEYISTKDQADCVESNDTAYYFVQVSDSVYARDNADLGATLGTAGIGNGTGGELGQAYEIINDDTLTSIHVFISNNDGALNGQQLTINVYDIVGGQPTNILATTMTPVLDSATNKNSILDCPLTQSLPLGPGNFFVSVVETANSIQMGTTQNNYTNGPIMVNAAGITTGFVEQSTVYSGAFVFVLRPVFGTVTNSLVGIAESKEATFEVMPNPAVDNVMVRNIDAGNTVEVYNNLGQVVFSTIANAKNVNVNVSNFDNGIYTVKVIGATTSTSKFVKQ
;
A
#
# COMPACT_ATOMS: atom_id res chain seq x y z
N MET A 1 -20.01 -21.15 -13.60
CA MET A 1 -18.70 -20.69 -14.10
C MET A 1 -18.00 -19.95 -12.98
N LYS A 2 -17.11 -20.65 -12.26
CA LYS A 2 -16.31 -20.09 -11.17
C LYS A 2 -15.08 -19.43 -11.80
N LYS A 3 -14.96 -18.11 -11.73
CA LYS A 3 -13.69 -17.42 -11.96
C LYS A 3 -13.07 -17.15 -10.60
N ASN A 4 -12.02 -17.91 -10.31
CA ASN A 4 -11.15 -17.73 -9.15
C ASN A 4 -10.42 -16.39 -9.31
N TYR A 5 -10.72 -15.42 -8.46
CA TYR A 5 -9.85 -14.26 -8.28
C TYR A 5 -8.82 -14.63 -7.20
N PHE A 6 -7.69 -15.14 -7.66
CA PHE A 6 -6.47 -15.26 -6.87
C PHE A 6 -5.70 -13.95 -7.05
N PHE A 7 -5.68 -13.07 -6.05
CA PHE A 7 -4.58 -12.15 -5.72
C PHE A 7 -4.86 -11.54 -4.34
N ALA A 8 -4.57 -12.33 -3.30
CA ALA A 8 -4.44 -11.86 -1.93
C ALA A 8 -3.34 -12.70 -1.29
N LYS A 9 -2.08 -12.29 -1.44
CA LYS A 9 -0.98 -12.83 -0.65
C LYS A 9 0.08 -11.76 -0.39
N ALA A 10 0.46 -11.71 0.88
CA ALA A 10 1.61 -11.04 1.50
C ALA A 10 1.45 -9.55 1.84
N PHE A 11 0.80 -9.29 2.98
CA PHE A 11 1.23 -8.20 3.87
C PHE A 11 2.55 -8.62 4.51
N ALA A 12 3.66 -8.06 4.04
CA ALA A 12 4.92 -8.09 4.77
C ALA A 12 5.04 -6.77 5.53
N VAL A 13 4.83 -6.80 6.85
CA VAL A 13 5.41 -5.78 7.72
C VAL A 13 6.92 -6.02 7.66
N ALA A 14 7.62 -5.23 6.84
CA ALA A 14 9.06 -5.24 6.81
C ALA A 14 9.57 -4.79 8.19
N ALA A 15 10.10 -5.72 8.98
CA ALA A 15 10.91 -5.36 10.13
C ALA A 15 12.13 -4.61 9.60
N LEU A 16 12.17 -3.29 9.82
CA LEU A 16 13.32 -2.44 9.48
C LEU A 16 14.51 -2.86 10.35
N VAL A 17 15.36 -3.73 9.83
CA VAL A 17 16.71 -3.95 10.36
C VAL A 17 17.62 -2.97 9.62
N GLY A 18 17.95 -1.86 10.26
CA GLY A 18 18.96 -0.93 9.75
C GLY A 18 20.35 -1.58 9.84
N ILE A 19 20.91 -1.96 8.70
CA ILE A 19 22.32 -2.37 8.60
C ILE A 19 23.10 -1.12 8.22
N ALA A 20 23.73 -0.47 9.19
CA ALA A 20 24.70 0.57 8.94
C ALA A 20 26.01 -0.08 8.44
N GLY A 21 26.13 -0.29 7.14
CA GLY A 21 27.40 -0.65 6.50
C GLY A 21 28.03 0.60 5.89
N SER A 22 29.28 0.89 6.20
CA SER A 22 30.06 1.92 5.48
C SER A 22 30.56 1.36 4.15
N ALA A 23 30.42 2.09 3.05
CA ALA A 23 31.03 1.75 1.76
C ALA A 23 32.55 1.93 1.82
N ASN A 24 33.26 0.91 2.33
CA ASN A 24 34.69 0.78 2.12
C ASN A 24 34.91 -0.25 1.02
N ALA A 25 35.93 -0.03 0.19
CA ALA A 25 36.41 -1.08 -0.70
C ALA A 25 36.82 -2.30 0.14
N GLN A 26 36.22 -3.44 -0.14
CA GLN A 26 36.54 -4.73 0.46
C GLN A 26 37.41 -5.51 -0.51
N VAL A 27 38.59 -5.89 -0.05
CA VAL A 27 39.45 -6.86 -0.73
C VAL A 27 38.82 -8.24 -0.59
N PHE A 28 38.52 -8.89 -1.71
CA PHE A 28 37.93 -10.23 -1.70
C PHE A 28 38.81 -11.28 -2.39
N PHE A 29 39.88 -10.87 -3.07
CA PHE A 29 40.93 -11.75 -3.59
C PHE A 29 42.29 -11.05 -3.51
N THR A 30 43.33 -11.82 -3.20
CA THR A 30 44.72 -11.37 -3.21
C THR A 30 45.67 -12.52 -3.55
N GLU A 31 46.73 -12.23 -4.30
CA GLU A 31 47.83 -13.13 -4.62
C GLU A 31 49.14 -12.35 -4.71
N ASP A 32 50.15 -12.78 -3.95
CA ASP A 32 51.50 -12.19 -3.89
C ASP A 32 52.59 -13.16 -4.38
N TYR A 33 52.22 -14.35 -4.86
CA TYR A 33 53.10 -15.39 -5.41
C TYR A 33 54.15 -15.98 -4.45
N GLU A 34 54.03 -15.70 -3.14
CA GLU A 34 54.93 -16.28 -2.11
C GLU A 34 54.44 -17.62 -1.55
N GLY A 35 53.28 -18.07 -2.01
CA GLY A 35 52.62 -19.29 -1.58
C GLY A 35 53.21 -20.59 -2.12
N THR A 36 52.47 -21.68 -1.89
CA THR A 36 52.80 -22.99 -2.47
C THR A 36 52.37 -23.03 -3.94
N LEU A 37 53.25 -23.55 -4.79
CA LEU A 37 52.96 -23.73 -6.22
C LEU A 37 52.40 -25.12 -6.51
N GLY A 38 51.42 -25.18 -7.41
CA GLY A 38 50.79 -26.40 -7.89
C GLY A 38 51.65 -27.13 -8.92
N ALA A 39 51.10 -28.20 -9.48
CA ALA A 39 51.81 -29.02 -10.47
C ALA A 39 52.13 -28.27 -11.79
N ASN A 40 51.41 -27.18 -12.08
CA ASN A 40 51.65 -26.27 -13.19
C ASN A 40 52.68 -25.17 -12.87
N GLY A 41 53.21 -25.10 -11.63
CA GLY A 41 54.17 -24.05 -11.26
C GLY A 41 53.56 -22.67 -10.98
N LEU A 42 52.23 -22.58 -10.88
CA LEU A 42 51.49 -21.39 -10.48
C LEU A 42 50.90 -21.57 -9.07
N PRO A 43 50.39 -20.51 -8.40
CA PRO A 43 49.83 -20.64 -7.05
C PRO A 43 48.77 -21.73 -6.96
N ASP A 44 48.83 -22.53 -5.90
CA ASP A 44 47.91 -23.63 -5.58
C ASP A 44 46.78 -23.15 -4.64
N ALA A 45 45.92 -24.08 -4.21
CA ALA A 45 44.81 -23.80 -3.30
C ALA A 45 45.24 -22.96 -2.07
N PRO A 46 44.46 -21.94 -1.68
CA PRO A 46 43.10 -21.63 -2.16
C PRO A 46 43.02 -20.83 -3.48
N ASN A 47 44.13 -20.32 -3.99
CA ASN A 47 44.21 -19.47 -5.18
C ASN A 47 44.68 -20.27 -6.39
N ALA A 48 44.04 -21.39 -6.73
CA ALA A 48 44.54 -22.24 -7.81
C ALA A 48 44.44 -21.54 -9.18
N PHE A 49 45.55 -21.00 -9.69
CA PHE A 49 45.64 -20.40 -11.02
C PHE A 49 45.70 -21.50 -12.09
N THR A 50 45.14 -21.19 -13.25
CA THR A 50 45.26 -22.03 -14.45
C THR A 50 45.91 -21.23 -15.57
N GLU A 51 46.32 -21.92 -16.63
CA GLU A 51 46.97 -21.29 -17.77
C GLU A 51 46.57 -21.97 -19.07
N THR A 52 46.65 -21.21 -20.15
CA THR A 52 46.44 -21.67 -21.54
C THR A 52 47.34 -20.87 -22.45
N GLY A 53 47.87 -21.47 -23.51
CA GLY A 53 48.84 -20.78 -24.35
C GLY A 53 49.37 -21.65 -25.47
N LEU A 54 50.32 -21.11 -26.21
CA LEU A 54 50.96 -21.77 -27.36
C LEU A 54 52.41 -22.14 -27.06
N SER A 55 52.98 -21.58 -26.00
CA SER A 55 54.39 -21.74 -25.68
C SER A 55 54.71 -23.12 -25.10
N THR A 56 55.95 -23.54 -25.33
CA THR A 56 56.43 -24.89 -24.98
C THR A 56 57.30 -24.93 -23.72
N ASP A 57 57.57 -23.76 -23.13
CA ASP A 57 58.44 -23.58 -21.96
C ASP A 57 57.68 -23.56 -20.63
N GLY A 58 56.35 -23.67 -20.67
CA GLY A 58 55.49 -23.67 -19.50
C GLY A 58 54.66 -22.39 -19.32
N ILE A 59 54.35 -21.65 -20.39
CA ILE A 59 53.39 -20.52 -20.46
C ILE A 59 53.68 -19.41 -19.45
N TRP A 60 53.34 -19.61 -18.17
CA TRP A 60 53.68 -18.74 -17.05
C TRP A 60 54.44 -19.51 -15.96
N ALA A 61 55.41 -18.85 -15.35
CA ALA A 61 56.17 -19.40 -14.21
C ALA A 61 56.17 -18.41 -13.04
N VAL A 62 56.37 -18.93 -11.83
CA VAL A 62 56.59 -18.09 -10.63
C VAL A 62 58.05 -18.17 -10.20
N GLY A 63 58.63 -17.01 -9.91
CA GLY A 63 59.99 -16.91 -9.41
C GLY A 63 60.44 -15.47 -9.21
N ASN A 64 61.73 -15.29 -8.96
CA ASN A 64 62.31 -13.97 -8.74
C ASN A 64 62.92 -13.36 -10.01
N GLU A 65 63.54 -12.20 -9.89
CA GLU A 65 64.15 -11.46 -11.01
C GLU A 65 65.25 -12.24 -11.73
N THR A 66 65.95 -13.11 -11.02
CA THR A 66 66.99 -13.97 -11.63
C THR A 66 66.35 -15.04 -12.51
N ALA A 67 65.23 -15.62 -12.09
CA ALA A 67 64.50 -16.63 -12.87
C ALA A 67 63.79 -16.02 -14.09
N ALA A 68 63.28 -14.80 -13.95
CA ALA A 68 62.54 -14.11 -15.00
C ALA A 68 63.44 -13.44 -16.07
N SER A 69 64.72 -13.20 -15.78
CA SER A 69 65.63 -12.49 -16.68
C SER A 69 66.38 -13.41 -17.66
N SER A 70 66.74 -12.87 -18.82
CA SER A 70 67.51 -13.49 -19.88
C SER A 70 68.46 -12.48 -20.54
N THR A 71 69.06 -12.83 -21.69
CA THR A 71 70.19 -12.06 -22.25
C THR A 71 69.77 -10.67 -22.73
N TYR A 72 68.58 -10.55 -23.32
CA TYR A 72 68.04 -9.31 -23.89
C TYR A 72 66.78 -8.81 -23.16
N TYR A 73 66.31 -9.53 -22.15
CA TYR A 73 65.24 -9.10 -21.26
C TYR A 73 65.69 -9.16 -19.80
N THR A 74 65.93 -8.01 -19.18
CA THR A 74 66.36 -7.93 -17.77
C THR A 74 65.26 -7.33 -16.91
N VAL A 75 64.79 -8.11 -15.95
CA VAL A 75 63.78 -7.68 -14.97
C VAL A 75 64.50 -7.09 -13.76
N THR A 76 64.11 -5.88 -13.35
CA THR A 76 64.63 -5.30 -12.10
C THR A 76 64.00 -6.00 -10.90
N ALA A 77 64.77 -6.16 -9.81
CA ALA A 77 64.28 -6.77 -8.58
C ALA A 77 62.94 -6.16 -8.11
N GLY A 78 61.93 -7.03 -7.97
CA GLY A 78 60.63 -6.72 -7.37
C GLY A 78 60.60 -7.05 -5.87
N THR A 79 59.39 -7.29 -5.34
CA THR A 79 59.19 -7.76 -3.97
C THR A 79 59.04 -9.28 -3.93
N GLY A 80 60.17 -10.00 -3.90
CA GLY A 80 60.14 -11.45 -3.76
C GLY A 80 59.83 -12.18 -5.08
N ASN A 81 58.96 -13.19 -5.02
CA ASN A 81 58.51 -13.96 -6.17
C ASN A 81 57.34 -13.28 -6.87
N PHE A 82 57.24 -13.47 -8.17
CA PHE A 82 56.17 -12.94 -9.01
C PHE A 82 55.94 -13.89 -10.19
N ALA A 83 54.78 -13.76 -10.84
CA ALA A 83 54.50 -14.51 -12.06
C ALA A 83 55.15 -13.83 -13.27
N PHE A 84 55.72 -14.62 -14.18
CA PHE A 84 56.36 -14.11 -15.38
C PHE A 84 56.18 -15.03 -16.59
N THR A 85 56.25 -14.41 -17.76
CA THR A 85 56.43 -15.08 -19.05
C THR A 85 57.55 -14.38 -19.82
N ASN A 86 58.44 -15.14 -20.45
CA ASN A 86 59.67 -14.63 -21.06
C ASN A 86 59.91 -15.30 -22.42
N ASP A 87 59.66 -14.57 -23.51
CA ASP A 87 59.93 -15.05 -24.85
C ASP A 87 61.42 -14.94 -25.21
N ASP A 88 62.17 -13.95 -24.71
CA ASP A 88 63.61 -13.86 -24.97
C ASP A 88 64.37 -15.16 -24.61
N ALA A 89 63.96 -15.81 -23.51
CA ALA A 89 64.56 -17.06 -23.06
C ALA A 89 64.21 -18.27 -23.93
N CYS A 90 62.95 -18.42 -24.36
CA CYS A 90 62.49 -19.60 -25.08
C CYS A 90 62.54 -19.43 -26.61
N ASN A 91 62.34 -18.21 -27.10
CA ASN A 91 62.09 -17.84 -28.48
C ASN A 91 61.01 -18.74 -29.10
N CYS A 92 59.85 -18.78 -28.46
CA CYS A 92 58.75 -19.69 -28.71
C CYS A 92 57.45 -18.91 -28.87
N ASP A 93 56.44 -19.50 -29.52
CA ASP A 93 55.19 -18.77 -29.79
C ASP A 93 54.41 -18.51 -28.49
N LYS A 94 54.41 -17.26 -28.00
CA LYS A 94 53.64 -16.79 -26.84
C LYS A 94 52.43 -15.96 -27.24
N SER A 95 51.91 -16.08 -28.47
CA SER A 95 50.86 -15.21 -29.02
C SER A 95 49.53 -15.26 -28.24
N ASP A 96 49.31 -16.28 -27.40
CA ASP A 96 48.05 -16.48 -26.69
C ASP A 96 48.22 -16.95 -25.23
N ASP A 97 49.39 -16.69 -24.64
CA ASP A 97 49.75 -17.15 -23.29
C ASP A 97 48.96 -16.37 -22.22
N LYS A 98 48.03 -17.07 -21.53
CA LYS A 98 47.16 -16.54 -20.48
C LYS A 98 47.45 -17.20 -19.14
N MET A 99 47.63 -16.38 -18.11
CA MET A 99 47.53 -16.78 -16.71
C MET A 99 46.14 -16.37 -16.19
N ILE A 100 45.37 -17.33 -15.71
CA ILE A 100 43.95 -17.19 -15.40
C ILE A 100 43.75 -17.37 -13.89
N LEU A 101 43.16 -16.35 -13.26
CA LEU A 101 42.75 -16.39 -11.86
C LEU A 101 41.70 -17.49 -11.63
N PRO A 102 41.56 -18.03 -10.39
CA PRO A 102 40.40 -18.82 -10.05
C PRO A 102 39.11 -18.02 -10.27
N ALA A 103 38.00 -18.72 -10.56
CA ALA A 103 36.71 -18.09 -10.76
C ALA A 103 36.29 -17.21 -9.58
N GLN A 104 35.83 -15.99 -9.89
CA GLN A 104 35.39 -15.00 -8.92
C GLN A 104 33.89 -14.77 -9.01
N ASP A 105 33.25 -14.52 -7.86
CA ASP A 105 31.83 -14.16 -7.77
C ASP A 105 31.70 -12.65 -7.46
N PHE A 106 31.58 -11.84 -8.53
CA PHE A 106 31.49 -10.38 -8.40
C PHE A 106 30.11 -9.94 -7.88
N ALA A 107 29.06 -10.69 -8.19
CA ALA A 107 27.72 -10.43 -7.67
C ALA A 107 27.70 -10.52 -6.14
N THR A 108 28.28 -11.57 -5.57
CA THR A 108 28.39 -11.73 -4.12
C THR A 108 29.35 -10.70 -3.51
N ALA A 109 30.50 -10.43 -4.15
CA ALA A 109 31.50 -9.49 -3.64
C ALA A 109 30.99 -8.04 -3.55
N SER A 110 30.18 -7.61 -4.52
CA SER A 110 29.59 -6.25 -4.55
C SER A 110 28.20 -6.18 -3.91
N GLY A 111 27.53 -7.32 -3.68
CA GLY A 111 26.10 -7.34 -3.37
C GLY A 111 25.22 -6.97 -4.56
N GLY A 112 25.74 -7.06 -5.79
CA GLY A 112 25.06 -6.71 -7.05
C GLY A 112 25.05 -5.21 -7.37
N VAL A 113 25.72 -4.39 -6.56
CA VAL A 113 25.71 -2.92 -6.69
C VAL A 113 27.03 -2.32 -6.19
N GLY A 114 27.67 -1.42 -6.96
CA GLY A 114 28.91 -0.75 -6.56
C GLY A 114 29.98 -0.72 -7.66
N SER A 115 31.23 -1.10 -7.32
CA SER A 115 32.37 -1.16 -8.26
C SER A 115 33.20 -2.41 -8.02
N ILE A 116 33.84 -2.93 -9.07
CA ILE A 116 34.88 -3.98 -8.98
C ILE A 116 36.14 -3.44 -9.66
N ALA A 117 37.27 -3.52 -8.99
CA ALA A 117 38.57 -3.14 -9.55
C ALA A 117 39.60 -4.25 -9.37
N LEU A 118 40.42 -4.47 -10.39
CA LEU A 118 41.63 -5.27 -10.34
C LEU A 118 42.83 -4.34 -10.16
N SER A 119 43.60 -4.54 -9.10
CA SER A 119 44.88 -3.86 -8.84
C SER A 119 46.01 -4.89 -8.88
N PHE A 120 47.15 -4.55 -9.48
CA PHE A 120 48.33 -5.41 -9.54
C PHE A 120 49.57 -4.60 -9.90
N ASP A 121 50.75 -5.09 -9.54
CA ASP A 121 52.02 -4.54 -10.03
C ASP A 121 52.44 -5.27 -11.30
N LYS A 122 52.96 -4.51 -12.28
CA LYS A 122 53.48 -5.06 -13.54
C LYS A 122 54.87 -4.55 -13.85
N PHE A 123 55.70 -5.43 -14.43
CA PHE A 123 56.88 -5.06 -15.19
C PHE A 123 56.71 -5.57 -16.62
N PHE A 124 56.52 -4.64 -17.56
CA PHE A 124 56.30 -4.94 -18.96
C PHE A 124 56.85 -3.79 -19.80
N ASN A 125 57.97 -4.00 -20.49
CA ASN A 125 58.65 -2.95 -21.25
C ASN A 125 58.29 -2.93 -22.75
N ALA A 126 57.50 -3.91 -23.21
CA ALA A 126 57.13 -4.13 -24.62
C ALA A 126 58.32 -4.06 -25.59
N GLU A 127 59.52 -4.40 -25.12
CA GLU A 127 60.72 -4.34 -25.95
C GLU A 127 60.68 -5.47 -26.97
N TYR A 128 61.10 -5.17 -28.19
CA TYR A 128 61.10 -6.10 -29.32
C TYR A 128 59.72 -6.60 -29.79
N GLY A 129 58.64 -6.16 -29.15
CA GLY A 129 57.27 -6.59 -29.44
C GLY A 129 56.51 -6.89 -28.14
N GLY A 130 55.45 -7.68 -28.25
CA GLY A 130 54.64 -8.06 -27.10
C GLY A 130 53.48 -7.09 -26.83
N ILE A 131 52.31 -7.66 -26.56
CA ILE A 131 51.11 -6.95 -26.13
C ILE A 131 50.61 -7.63 -24.85
N GLY A 132 50.57 -6.89 -23.75
CA GLY A 132 49.92 -7.32 -22.53
C GLY A 132 48.45 -6.88 -22.49
N THR A 133 47.52 -7.78 -22.20
CA THR A 133 46.11 -7.44 -21.98
C THR A 133 45.55 -8.10 -20.73
N ILE A 134 44.53 -7.45 -20.14
CA ILE A 134 43.62 -8.05 -19.17
C ILE A 134 42.41 -8.52 -19.95
N GLU A 135 42.11 -9.81 -19.86
CA GLU A 135 40.95 -10.42 -20.49
C GLU A 135 39.98 -10.96 -19.44
N VAL A 136 38.69 -10.89 -19.73
CA VAL A 136 37.61 -11.36 -18.86
C VAL A 136 36.70 -12.31 -19.62
N SER A 137 36.30 -13.39 -18.95
CA SER A 137 35.32 -14.37 -19.44
C SER A 137 34.23 -14.60 -18.40
N ILE A 138 32.98 -14.69 -18.88
CA ILE A 138 31.78 -14.96 -18.06
C ILE A 138 31.13 -16.30 -18.44
N ASP A 139 31.76 -17.07 -19.35
CA ASP A 139 31.23 -18.32 -19.90
C ASP A 139 32.17 -19.52 -19.66
N GLY A 140 32.97 -19.43 -18.59
CA GLY A 140 33.90 -20.47 -18.19
C GLY A 140 35.13 -20.59 -19.10
N GLY A 141 35.51 -19.52 -19.79
CA GLY A 141 36.72 -19.44 -20.61
C GLY A 141 36.51 -19.78 -22.08
N THR A 142 35.27 -19.82 -22.57
CA THR A 142 34.96 -20.09 -23.98
C THR A 142 35.16 -18.84 -24.85
N LEU A 143 34.71 -17.68 -24.35
CA LEU A 143 34.92 -16.38 -24.96
C LEU A 143 35.62 -15.43 -23.98
N TRP A 144 36.56 -14.65 -24.52
CA TRP A 144 37.36 -13.68 -23.77
C TRP A 144 37.17 -12.28 -24.36
N THR A 145 36.95 -11.30 -23.49
CA THR A 145 36.82 -9.88 -23.84
C THR A 145 37.97 -9.12 -23.20
N THR A 146 38.63 -8.24 -23.95
CA THR A 146 39.68 -7.38 -23.40
C THR A 146 39.08 -6.28 -22.52
N ALA A 147 39.37 -6.32 -21.22
CA ALA A 147 39.00 -5.30 -20.24
C ALA A 147 40.03 -4.17 -20.13
N GLY A 148 41.30 -4.45 -20.50
CA GLY A 148 42.36 -3.44 -20.55
C GLY A 148 43.55 -3.87 -21.38
N THR A 149 44.27 -2.90 -21.94
CA THR A 149 45.56 -3.13 -22.61
C THR A 149 46.65 -2.44 -21.81
N LEU A 150 47.72 -3.17 -21.50
CA LEU A 150 48.79 -2.70 -20.65
C LEU A 150 49.76 -1.81 -21.43
N THR A 151 50.14 -0.70 -20.83
CA THR A 151 51.19 0.18 -21.36
C THR A 151 52.58 -0.41 -21.12
N ALA A 152 53.54 -0.02 -21.95
CA ALA A 152 54.94 -0.32 -21.73
C ALA A 152 55.54 0.62 -20.68
N ASP A 153 56.29 0.05 -19.72
CA ASP A 153 56.93 0.75 -18.62
C ASP A 153 58.34 0.19 -18.37
N ALA A 154 59.28 1.06 -17.99
CA ALA A 154 60.69 0.70 -17.79
C ALA A 154 60.99 0.05 -16.43
N GLY A 155 59.96 -0.16 -15.60
CA GLY A 155 60.08 -0.63 -14.22
C GLY A 155 58.74 -1.15 -13.70
N TRP A 156 58.73 -1.63 -12.45
CA TRP A 156 57.51 -2.04 -11.76
C TRP A 156 56.58 -0.85 -11.55
N VAL A 157 55.33 -0.98 -11.99
CA VAL A 157 54.27 0.02 -11.82
C VAL A 157 52.99 -0.66 -11.33
N ASN A 158 52.28 -0.01 -10.42
CA ASN A 158 50.95 -0.44 -10.03
C ASN A 158 49.93 -0.04 -11.12
N GLN A 159 49.10 -0.99 -11.50
CA GLN A 159 48.04 -0.86 -12.50
C GLN A 159 46.69 -1.16 -11.85
N VAL A 160 45.71 -0.30 -12.14
CA VAL A 160 44.30 -0.54 -11.78
C VAL A 160 43.47 -0.66 -13.05
N VAL A 161 42.57 -1.64 -13.10
CA VAL A 161 41.60 -1.86 -14.19
C VAL A 161 40.19 -1.94 -13.60
N ASP A 162 39.28 -1.12 -14.12
CA ASP A 162 37.87 -1.16 -13.76
C ASP A 162 37.18 -2.35 -14.43
N LEU A 163 36.56 -3.20 -13.62
CA LEU A 163 35.81 -4.39 -14.04
C LEU A 163 34.30 -4.25 -13.76
N GLY A 164 33.80 -3.03 -13.52
CA GLY A 164 32.40 -2.75 -13.18
C GLY A 164 31.38 -3.22 -14.22
N ALA A 165 31.80 -3.46 -15.47
CA ALA A 165 30.94 -4.06 -16.50
C ALA A 165 30.48 -5.49 -16.18
N TYR A 166 31.18 -6.19 -15.28
CA TYR A 166 30.94 -7.59 -14.92
C TYR A 166 30.37 -7.76 -13.50
N LEU A 167 29.92 -6.67 -12.87
CA LEU A 167 29.60 -6.60 -11.45
C LEU A 167 28.48 -7.55 -10.99
N ASN A 168 27.58 -7.95 -11.89
CA ASN A 168 26.44 -8.84 -11.59
C ASN A 168 26.70 -10.31 -11.94
N GLU A 169 27.92 -10.65 -12.35
CA GLU A 169 28.28 -11.99 -12.76
C GLU A 169 28.80 -12.80 -11.56
N SER A 170 28.31 -14.03 -11.42
CA SER A 170 28.68 -14.92 -10.29
C SER A 170 29.81 -15.89 -10.61
N ASN A 171 30.29 -15.87 -11.85
CA ASN A 171 31.40 -16.70 -12.32
C ASN A 171 32.20 -15.93 -13.37
N VAL A 172 33.21 -15.18 -12.90
CA VAL A 172 34.09 -14.37 -13.73
C VAL A 172 35.49 -14.94 -13.69
N LEU A 173 36.06 -15.23 -14.86
CA LEU A 173 37.49 -15.50 -15.02
C LEU A 173 38.17 -14.23 -15.48
N VAL A 174 39.28 -13.89 -14.82
CA VAL A 174 40.16 -12.77 -15.20
C VAL A 174 41.50 -13.37 -15.59
N ALA A 175 42.08 -12.91 -16.69
CA ALA A 175 43.35 -13.41 -17.20
C ALA A 175 44.33 -12.28 -17.54
N PHE A 176 45.60 -12.51 -17.22
CA PHE A 176 46.72 -11.75 -17.75
C PHE A 176 47.19 -12.46 -19.02
N LYS A 177 47.07 -11.81 -20.17
CA LYS A 177 47.48 -12.35 -21.46
C LYS A 177 48.71 -11.64 -22.00
N TYR A 178 49.69 -12.40 -22.46
CA TYR A 178 50.79 -11.94 -23.29
C TYR A 178 50.60 -12.40 -24.74
N ASN A 179 51.05 -11.59 -25.69
CA ASN A 179 50.99 -11.90 -27.12
C ASN A 179 52.19 -11.27 -27.85
N ASP A 180 53.09 -12.10 -28.36
CA ASP A 180 54.29 -11.72 -29.10
C ASP A 180 54.12 -11.70 -30.64
N ASP A 181 52.90 -11.94 -31.15
CA ASP A 181 52.58 -12.08 -32.58
C ASP A 181 53.42 -13.16 -33.29
N ALA A 182 53.75 -14.23 -32.56
CA ALA A 182 54.59 -15.36 -32.96
C ALA A 182 56.01 -14.95 -33.39
N GLY A 183 56.40 -13.73 -33.07
CA GLY A 183 57.75 -13.20 -33.23
C GLY A 183 58.52 -13.27 -31.92
N TRP A 184 59.83 -13.08 -32.01
CA TRP A 184 60.67 -12.96 -30.83
C TRP A 184 60.43 -11.60 -30.15
N ALA A 185 60.14 -11.62 -28.85
CA ALA A 185 59.86 -10.46 -28.02
C ALA A 185 60.50 -10.60 -26.63
N ALA A 186 60.30 -9.59 -25.77
CA ALA A 186 60.74 -9.62 -24.37
C ALA A 186 59.83 -10.52 -23.50
N GLY A 187 59.21 -9.97 -22.46
CA GLY A 187 58.33 -10.71 -21.56
C GLY A 187 57.43 -9.80 -20.74
N MET A 188 56.68 -10.40 -19.82
CA MET A 188 55.77 -9.69 -18.92
C MET A 188 55.81 -10.32 -17.53
N ASN A 189 55.78 -9.49 -16.49
CA ASN A 189 55.74 -9.93 -15.09
C ASN A 189 54.58 -9.26 -14.35
N ILE A 190 53.98 -10.00 -13.42
CA ILE A 190 52.80 -9.62 -12.64
C ILE A 190 53.03 -9.99 -11.18
N ASP A 191 52.73 -9.06 -10.28
CA ASP A 191 52.89 -9.21 -8.82
C ASP A 191 51.73 -8.51 -8.07
N ASN A 192 51.56 -8.81 -6.79
CA ASN A 192 50.61 -8.15 -5.87
C ASN A 192 49.18 -8.00 -6.43
N VAL A 193 48.62 -9.08 -6.97
CA VAL A 193 47.30 -9.10 -7.60
C VAL A 193 46.22 -9.01 -6.55
N GLN A 194 45.24 -8.14 -6.76
CA GLN A 194 44.17 -7.86 -5.81
C GLN A 194 42.88 -7.55 -6.55
N LEU A 195 41.76 -8.11 -6.07
CA LEU A 195 40.43 -7.64 -6.46
C LEU A 195 39.73 -7.00 -5.26
N GLU A 196 39.20 -5.81 -5.50
CA GLU A 196 38.45 -5.03 -4.53
C GLU A 196 37.04 -4.74 -5.06
N ALA A 197 36.06 -4.81 -4.14
CA ALA A 197 34.68 -4.47 -4.41
C ALA A 197 34.23 -3.35 -3.46
N THR A 198 33.53 -2.34 -3.95
CA THR A 198 32.73 -1.49 -3.06
C THR A 198 31.30 -1.99 -3.08
N THR A 199 30.68 -2.14 -1.92
CA THR A 199 29.22 -2.36 -1.84
C THR A 199 28.52 -1.01 -1.90
N CYS A 200 27.40 -0.94 -2.61
CA CYS A 200 26.48 0.19 -2.51
C CYS A 200 25.87 0.22 -1.12
N VAL A 201 25.81 1.42 -0.52
CA VAL A 201 25.21 1.64 0.80
C VAL A 201 24.13 2.73 0.78
N THR A 202 23.70 3.16 -0.41
CA THR A 202 22.57 4.07 -0.60
C THR A 202 21.25 3.31 -0.52
N ASN A 203 20.42 3.59 0.49
CA ASN A 203 19.14 2.90 0.65
C ASN A 203 18.10 3.85 1.25
N THR A 204 16.98 4.02 0.57
CA THR A 204 15.82 4.72 1.10
C THR A 204 14.59 3.84 1.08
N ALA A 205 13.85 3.78 2.18
CA ALA A 205 12.57 3.07 2.23
C ALA A 205 11.41 4.06 2.33
N VAL A 206 10.40 3.90 1.47
CA VAL A 206 9.15 4.64 1.55
C VAL A 206 8.12 3.91 2.41
N LEU A 207 7.38 4.68 3.21
CA LEU A 207 6.21 4.22 3.95
C LEU A 207 5.04 5.14 3.60
N ALA A 208 3.93 4.56 3.17
CA ALA A 208 2.71 5.29 2.90
C ALA A 208 2.05 5.72 4.22
N LEU A 209 1.69 7.00 4.33
CA LEU A 209 0.75 7.45 5.35
C LEU A 209 -0.64 7.18 4.82
N GLN A 210 -1.46 6.47 5.60
CA GLN A 210 -2.81 6.09 5.21
C GLN A 210 -3.84 6.76 6.13
N SER A 211 -5.04 6.98 5.60
CA SER A 211 -6.17 7.40 6.42
C SER A 211 -6.56 6.31 7.43
N GLU A 212 -7.26 6.72 8.47
CA GLU A 212 -7.83 5.83 9.49
C GLU A 212 -9.00 4.98 8.97
N TYR A 213 -9.49 5.25 7.75
CA TYR A 213 -10.52 4.45 7.11
C TYR A 213 -10.02 3.72 5.87
N SER A 214 -10.37 2.45 5.80
CA SER A 214 -10.12 1.56 4.67
C SER A 214 -11.29 1.55 3.68
N GLN A 215 -12.49 1.93 4.14
CA GLN A 215 -13.71 1.94 3.35
C GLN A 215 -14.58 3.16 3.67
N TYR A 216 -15.05 3.82 2.63
CA TYR A 216 -15.96 4.97 2.71
C TYR A 216 -17.23 4.68 1.90
N PRO A 217 -18.40 5.18 2.33
CA PRO A 217 -19.49 5.47 1.42
C PRO A 217 -19.06 6.58 0.45
N LEU A 218 -19.53 6.54 -0.80
CA LEU A 218 -19.21 7.54 -1.83
C LEU A 218 -19.62 8.96 -1.39
N THR A 219 -20.67 9.09 -0.59
CA THR A 219 -21.13 10.37 -0.04
C THR A 219 -20.19 10.94 1.03
N GLN A 220 -19.28 10.14 1.58
CA GLN A 220 -18.42 10.52 2.70
C GLN A 220 -16.92 10.51 2.34
N VAL A 221 -16.53 10.00 1.17
CA VAL A 221 -15.13 9.93 0.78
C VAL A 221 -14.59 11.33 0.49
N GLU A 222 -13.45 11.66 1.11
CA GLU A 222 -12.69 12.87 0.82
C GLU A 222 -11.39 12.53 0.08
N ASN A 223 -10.38 13.39 0.19
CA ASN A 223 -9.06 13.12 -0.37
C ASN A 223 -8.46 11.84 0.22
N ILE A 224 -8.21 10.84 -0.62
CA ILE A 224 -7.61 9.56 -0.22
C ILE A 224 -6.07 9.58 -0.33
N VAL A 225 -5.46 10.68 -0.77
CA VAL A 225 -4.01 10.88 -0.81
C VAL A 225 -3.59 11.64 0.44
N ALA A 226 -3.00 10.95 1.41
CA ALA A 226 -2.51 11.58 2.63
C ALA A 226 -1.07 12.09 2.45
N GLY A 227 -0.09 11.18 2.39
CA GLY A 227 1.32 11.51 2.26
C GLY A 227 2.22 10.28 2.40
N ALA A 228 3.53 10.50 2.46
CA ALA A 228 4.50 9.43 2.67
C ALA A 228 5.64 9.90 3.57
N THR A 229 6.32 8.94 4.20
CA THR A 229 7.63 9.17 4.82
C THR A 229 8.67 8.37 4.07
N VAL A 230 9.80 8.98 3.74
CA VAL A 230 10.98 8.27 3.23
C VAL A 230 12.04 8.28 4.32
N ASN A 231 12.63 7.12 4.61
CA ASN A 231 13.73 6.98 5.56
C ASN A 231 15.01 6.67 4.79
N ASN A 232 16.09 7.41 5.03
CA ASN A 232 17.41 7.00 4.56
C ASN A 232 17.96 5.93 5.52
N LEU A 233 17.89 4.68 5.09
CA LEU A 233 18.38 3.51 5.82
C LEU A 233 19.83 3.16 5.46
N GLY A 234 20.35 3.81 4.42
CA GLY A 234 21.71 3.66 3.94
C GLY A 234 22.73 4.45 4.76
N ALA A 235 24.00 4.30 4.39
CA ALA A 235 25.12 5.04 4.98
C ALA A 235 25.57 6.25 4.13
N ASP A 236 24.99 6.44 2.95
CA ASP A 236 25.23 7.61 2.10
C ASP A 236 24.22 8.72 2.36
N THR A 237 24.66 9.97 2.15
CA THR A 237 23.71 11.09 2.03
C THR A 237 23.08 11.07 0.64
N VAL A 238 21.76 11.03 0.56
CA VAL A 238 21.01 11.06 -0.70
C VAL A 238 20.53 12.47 -1.01
N THR A 239 20.35 12.79 -2.29
CA THR A 239 19.94 14.12 -2.75
C THR A 239 18.70 14.07 -3.63
N ASN A 240 17.97 15.19 -3.66
CA ASN A 240 16.74 15.38 -4.43
C ASN A 240 15.70 14.27 -4.22
N VAL A 241 15.59 13.80 -2.97
CA VAL A 241 14.62 12.78 -2.59
C VAL A 241 13.23 13.33 -2.82
N ASN A 242 12.41 12.65 -3.61
CA ASN A 242 11.02 13.00 -3.85
C ASN A 242 10.16 11.73 -3.87
N VAL A 243 8.86 11.92 -3.80
CA VAL A 243 7.87 10.84 -3.90
C VAL A 243 6.86 11.17 -4.98
N THR A 244 6.65 10.25 -5.91
CA THR A 244 5.51 10.23 -6.82
C THR A 244 4.37 9.47 -6.16
N VAL A 245 3.17 10.05 -6.08
CA VAL A 245 1.95 9.31 -5.74
C VAL A 245 1.17 9.00 -7.01
N ASN A 246 0.69 7.78 -7.13
CA ASN A 246 -0.23 7.34 -8.18
C ASN A 246 -1.50 6.77 -7.54
N VAL A 247 -2.66 7.06 -8.12
CA VAL A 247 -3.91 6.37 -7.76
C VAL A 247 -4.41 5.59 -8.95
N TYR A 248 -4.62 4.29 -8.76
CA TYR A 248 -5.19 3.40 -9.75
C TYR A 248 -6.55 2.89 -9.32
N ASN A 249 -7.47 2.76 -10.29
CA ASN A 249 -8.62 1.88 -10.10
C ASN A 249 -8.13 0.42 -10.10
N ALA A 250 -8.20 -0.25 -8.95
CA ALA A 250 -7.60 -1.57 -8.74
C ALA A 250 -8.24 -2.69 -9.58
N ILE A 251 -9.46 -2.47 -10.12
CA ILE A 251 -10.14 -3.46 -10.96
C ILE A 251 -9.72 -3.32 -12.42
N THR A 252 -9.63 -2.08 -12.92
CA THR A 252 -9.32 -1.80 -14.33
C THR A 252 -7.85 -1.54 -14.58
N ALA A 253 -7.05 -1.35 -13.53
CA ALA A 253 -5.67 -0.88 -13.55
C ALA A 253 -5.49 0.49 -14.24
N ALA A 254 -6.57 1.28 -14.38
CA ALA A 254 -6.50 2.61 -14.94
C ALA A 254 -5.82 3.58 -13.95
N LEU A 255 -4.85 4.36 -14.41
CA LEU A 255 -4.26 5.47 -13.66
C LEU A 255 -5.25 6.64 -13.65
N GLU A 256 -5.79 6.95 -12.47
CA GLU A 256 -6.77 8.01 -12.26
C GLU A 256 -6.12 9.32 -11.80
N TYR A 257 -4.95 9.21 -11.16
CA TYR A 257 -4.26 10.36 -10.57
C TYR A 257 -2.75 10.13 -10.49
N THR A 258 -1.97 11.19 -10.68
CA THR A 258 -0.55 11.22 -10.35
C THR A 258 -0.11 12.62 -9.91
N GLU A 259 0.72 12.70 -8.88
CA GLU A 259 1.35 13.96 -8.43
C GLU A 259 2.76 13.66 -7.90
N ASN A 260 3.69 14.58 -8.13
CA ASN A 260 5.00 14.55 -7.50
C ASN A 260 4.99 15.51 -6.31
N SER A 261 5.55 15.05 -5.19
CA SER A 261 5.83 15.91 -4.04
C SER A 261 6.98 16.88 -4.33
N THR A 262 7.13 17.89 -3.48
CA THR A 262 8.33 18.75 -3.48
C THR A 262 9.54 17.96 -3.00
N ALA A 263 10.64 18.01 -3.75
CA ALA A 263 11.87 17.29 -3.38
C ALA A 263 12.51 17.85 -2.11
N VAL A 264 13.00 16.95 -1.26
CA VAL A 264 13.94 17.25 -0.18
C VAL A 264 15.35 17.22 -0.77
N ALA A 265 16.04 18.36 -0.73
CA ALA A 265 17.33 18.53 -1.40
C ALA A 265 18.40 17.54 -0.93
N SER A 266 18.39 17.16 0.36
CA SER A 266 19.36 16.22 0.92
C SER A 266 18.82 15.52 2.17
N MET A 267 19.11 14.23 2.32
CA MET A 267 18.85 13.44 3.52
C MET A 267 20.10 12.66 3.92
N ILE A 268 20.66 13.00 5.08
CA ILE A 268 21.80 12.28 5.67
C ILE A 268 21.38 10.87 6.15
N PRO A 269 22.34 9.95 6.39
CA PRO A 269 22.05 8.63 6.94
C PRO A 269 21.19 8.69 8.22
N GLY A 270 20.16 7.85 8.29
CA GLY A 270 19.22 7.78 9.40
C GLY A 270 18.19 8.91 9.47
N ALA A 271 18.26 9.92 8.58
CA ALA A 271 17.24 10.95 8.50
C ALA A 271 15.95 10.42 7.83
N ASN A 272 14.83 11.07 8.14
CA ASN A 272 13.56 10.85 7.45
C ASN A 272 13.02 12.17 6.89
N GLY A 273 12.29 12.06 5.78
CA GLY A 273 11.55 13.15 5.15
C GLY A 273 10.07 12.81 5.11
N THR A 274 9.20 13.81 5.34
CA THR A 274 7.76 13.68 5.14
C THR A 274 7.35 14.41 3.87
N PHE A 275 6.59 13.74 3.02
CA PHE A 275 6.18 14.20 1.70
C PHE A 275 4.66 14.34 1.66
N SER A 276 4.20 15.54 1.30
CA SER A 276 2.80 15.90 1.16
C SER A 276 2.48 16.26 -0.28
N PHE A 277 1.19 16.17 -0.62
CA PHE A 277 0.65 16.37 -1.96
C PHE A 277 -0.40 17.49 -1.90
N THR A 278 -0.32 18.44 -2.82
CA THR A 278 -1.09 19.69 -2.73
C THR A 278 -2.50 19.57 -3.29
N THR A 279 -2.68 18.73 -4.31
CA THR A 279 -3.96 18.59 -5.00
C THR A 279 -4.77 17.44 -4.41
N GLY A 280 -4.12 16.29 -4.21
CA GLY A 280 -4.77 15.07 -3.73
C GLY A 280 -5.79 14.49 -4.72
N PHE A 281 -6.47 13.42 -4.31
CA PHE A 281 -7.47 12.73 -5.14
C PHE A 281 -8.68 12.32 -4.30
N THR A 282 -9.87 12.78 -4.70
CA THR A 282 -11.15 12.34 -4.14
C THR A 282 -11.89 11.49 -5.16
N PRO A 283 -12.12 10.19 -4.89
CA PRO A 283 -12.89 9.33 -5.79
C PRO A 283 -14.30 9.86 -6.07
N SER A 284 -14.73 9.82 -7.33
CA SER A 284 -16.07 10.21 -7.76
C SER A 284 -16.99 9.03 -8.08
N ALA A 285 -16.52 7.80 -7.89
CA ALA A 285 -17.25 6.59 -8.21
C ALA A 285 -16.96 5.50 -7.17
N VAL A 286 -17.89 4.56 -7.05
CA VAL A 286 -17.66 3.34 -6.27
C VAL A 286 -16.57 2.48 -6.93
N GLY A 287 -15.72 1.88 -6.12
CA GLY A 287 -14.61 1.07 -6.60
C GLY A 287 -13.54 0.87 -5.53
N THR A 288 -12.56 0.03 -5.84
CA THR A 288 -11.35 -0.11 -5.03
C THR A 288 -10.24 0.68 -5.70
N TYR A 289 -9.58 1.53 -4.93
CA TYR A 289 -8.48 2.37 -5.40
C TYR A 289 -7.19 1.94 -4.72
N ALA A 290 -6.14 1.72 -5.51
CA ALA A 290 -4.78 1.50 -5.02
C ALA A 290 -4.05 2.84 -5.01
N VAL A 291 -3.56 3.27 -3.85
CA VAL A 291 -2.74 4.47 -3.70
C VAL A 291 -1.30 4.01 -3.54
N GLU A 292 -0.47 4.30 -4.54
CA GLU A 292 0.93 3.89 -4.64
C GLU A 292 1.83 5.12 -4.44
N TYR A 293 2.91 4.95 -3.68
CA TYR A 293 3.95 5.94 -3.45
C TYR A 293 5.29 5.34 -3.86
N ILE A 294 6.00 6.05 -4.73
CA ILE A 294 7.31 5.66 -5.24
C ILE A 294 8.34 6.70 -4.82
N SER A 295 9.33 6.33 -4.02
CA SER A 295 10.46 7.21 -3.72
C SER A 295 11.48 7.23 -4.85
N THR A 296 11.98 8.42 -5.18
CA THR A 296 13.09 8.59 -6.11
C THR A 296 14.11 9.57 -5.54
N LYS A 297 15.34 9.52 -6.05
CA LYS A 297 16.53 10.25 -5.60
C LYS A 297 17.56 10.23 -6.74
N ASP A 298 18.62 11.05 -6.65
CA ASP A 298 19.63 11.10 -7.72
C ASP A 298 20.52 9.85 -7.76
N GLN A 299 20.79 9.25 -6.60
CA GLN A 299 21.65 8.09 -6.44
C GLN A 299 20.87 6.78 -6.71
N ALA A 300 21.54 5.77 -7.26
CA ALA A 300 20.95 4.43 -7.37
C ALA A 300 20.67 3.87 -5.96
N ASP A 301 19.50 3.25 -5.76
CA ASP A 301 19.21 2.51 -4.53
C ASP A 301 19.74 1.08 -4.62
N CYS A 302 20.33 0.59 -3.54
CA CYS A 302 20.79 -0.79 -3.45
C CYS A 302 19.63 -1.78 -3.17
N VAL A 303 18.46 -1.31 -2.72
CA VAL A 303 17.32 -2.10 -2.24
C VAL A 303 16.01 -1.61 -2.87
N GLU A 304 15.89 -1.66 -4.19
CA GLU A 304 14.71 -1.16 -4.93
C GLU A 304 13.35 -1.70 -4.44
N SER A 305 13.33 -2.89 -3.80
CA SER A 305 12.11 -3.50 -3.26
C SER A 305 11.38 -2.66 -2.20
N ASN A 306 12.05 -1.68 -1.59
CA ASN A 306 11.48 -0.80 -0.57
C ASN A 306 11.26 0.66 -1.06
N ASP A 307 11.50 0.93 -2.34
CA ASP A 307 11.24 2.24 -2.96
C ASP A 307 9.75 2.43 -3.32
N THR A 308 8.91 1.42 -3.13
CA THR A 308 7.47 1.49 -3.40
C THR A 308 6.64 1.00 -2.22
N ALA A 309 5.63 1.77 -1.83
CA ALA A 309 4.62 1.39 -0.85
C ALA A 309 3.21 1.69 -1.38
N TYR A 310 2.22 0.91 -0.99
CA TYR A 310 0.83 1.16 -1.37
C TYR A 310 -0.17 0.75 -0.30
N TYR A 311 -1.37 1.33 -0.37
CA TYR A 311 -2.55 0.86 0.36
C TYR A 311 -3.78 0.89 -0.54
N PHE A 312 -4.84 0.21 -0.10
CA PHE A 312 -6.12 0.19 -0.79
C PHE A 312 -7.18 0.95 -0.01
N VAL A 313 -8.01 1.69 -0.73
CA VAL A 313 -9.24 2.30 -0.21
C VAL A 313 -10.42 1.78 -1.01
N GLN A 314 -11.45 1.31 -0.31
CA GLN A 314 -12.71 0.93 -0.92
C GLN A 314 -13.71 2.08 -0.83
N VAL A 315 -14.25 2.49 -1.97
CA VAL A 315 -15.38 3.40 -2.04
C VAL A 315 -16.61 2.57 -2.38
N SER A 316 -17.51 2.46 -1.42
CA SER A 316 -18.76 1.73 -1.55
C SER A 316 -19.93 2.67 -1.67
N ASP A 317 -21.12 2.12 -1.88
CA ASP A 317 -22.36 2.88 -1.87
C ASP A 317 -22.78 3.32 -0.45
N SER A 318 -22.43 2.54 0.57
CA SER A 318 -23.11 2.60 1.87
C SER A 318 -22.24 2.33 3.10
N VAL A 319 -21.11 1.64 2.97
CA VAL A 319 -20.39 1.09 4.13
C VAL A 319 -19.20 1.95 4.50
N TYR A 320 -19.09 2.24 5.79
CA TYR A 320 -17.93 2.85 6.41
C TYR A 320 -17.12 1.78 7.15
N ALA A 321 -15.79 1.76 7.01
CA ALA A 321 -14.93 0.87 7.79
C ALA A 321 -13.59 1.52 8.13
N ARG A 322 -13.19 1.36 9.41
CA ARG A 322 -11.81 1.60 9.86
C ARG A 322 -10.95 0.36 9.67
N ASP A 323 -11.53 -0.83 9.88
CA ASP A 323 -10.82 -2.09 9.78
C ASP A 323 -10.51 -2.46 8.32
N ASN A 324 -9.44 -3.21 8.07
CA ASN A 324 -9.12 -3.73 6.74
C ASN A 324 -9.26 -5.26 6.67
N ALA A 325 -10.26 -5.82 7.35
CA ALA A 325 -10.36 -7.26 7.56
C ALA A 325 -10.61 -8.03 6.25
N ASP A 326 -9.75 -9.02 6.02
CA ASP A 326 -10.06 -10.15 5.12
C ASP A 326 -10.91 -11.16 5.89
N LEU A 327 -12.21 -11.17 5.62
CA LEU A 327 -13.18 -12.06 6.28
C LEU A 327 -12.95 -13.56 5.93
N GLY A 328 -12.09 -13.88 4.97
CA GLY A 328 -11.65 -15.24 4.67
C GLY A 328 -10.48 -15.71 5.54
N ALA A 329 -9.81 -14.80 6.26
CA ALA A 329 -8.68 -15.10 7.12
C ALA A 329 -9.10 -15.21 8.61
N THR A 330 -8.20 -15.75 9.44
CA THR A 330 -8.38 -15.69 10.90
C THR A 330 -8.12 -14.27 11.37
N LEU A 331 -9.13 -13.66 12.00
CA LEU A 331 -9.02 -12.34 12.61
C LEU A 331 -8.59 -12.45 14.08
N GLY A 332 -7.94 -11.41 14.60
CA GLY A 332 -7.82 -11.24 16.04
C GLY A 332 -9.19 -10.99 16.66
N THR A 333 -9.37 -11.26 17.95
CA THR A 333 -10.61 -10.96 18.66
C THR A 333 -10.37 -10.25 19.97
N ALA A 334 -11.30 -9.38 20.35
CA ALA A 334 -11.29 -8.71 21.64
C ALA A 334 -12.71 -8.60 22.21
N GLY A 335 -12.79 -8.68 23.52
CA GLY A 335 -13.99 -8.50 24.34
C GLY A 335 -13.56 -8.08 25.75
N ILE A 336 -14.51 -7.62 26.58
CA ILE A 336 -14.17 -7.06 27.91
C ILE A 336 -13.76 -8.17 28.88
N GLY A 337 -14.49 -9.28 28.87
CA GLY A 337 -14.18 -10.50 29.63
C GLY A 337 -15.39 -11.05 30.37
N ASN A 338 -15.41 -12.38 30.58
CA ASN A 338 -16.55 -13.04 31.21
C ASN A 338 -16.82 -12.49 32.63
N GLY A 339 -18.09 -12.30 32.95
CA GLY A 339 -18.55 -11.74 34.23
C GLY A 339 -18.41 -10.22 34.34
N THR A 340 -17.88 -9.55 33.31
CA THR A 340 -17.66 -8.11 33.29
C THR A 340 -18.48 -7.49 32.16
N GLY A 341 -19.56 -6.79 32.50
CA GLY A 341 -20.37 -6.08 31.50
C GLY A 341 -19.75 -4.75 31.08
N GLY A 342 -20.24 -4.18 29.99
CA GLY A 342 -19.77 -2.90 29.51
C GLY A 342 -20.02 -2.72 28.02
N GLU A 343 -19.28 -1.80 27.42
CA GLU A 343 -19.37 -1.47 26.01
C GLU A 343 -17.98 -1.28 25.41
N LEU A 344 -17.78 -1.76 24.19
CA LEU A 344 -16.57 -1.52 23.40
C LEU A 344 -16.96 -1.09 21.99
N GLY A 345 -16.23 -0.14 21.44
CA GLY A 345 -16.66 0.49 20.20
C GLY A 345 -15.64 1.43 19.59
N GLN A 346 -16.07 2.12 18.54
CA GLN A 346 -15.24 3.12 17.89
C GLN A 346 -16.07 4.26 17.26
N ALA A 347 -15.42 5.41 17.11
CA ALA A 347 -15.99 6.63 16.54
C ALA A 347 -15.80 6.71 15.02
N TYR A 348 -16.69 7.42 14.36
CA TYR A 348 -16.65 7.70 12.93
C TYR A 348 -17.00 9.17 12.69
N GLU A 349 -16.44 9.72 11.62
CA GLU A 349 -16.73 11.05 11.13
C GLU A 349 -17.68 10.99 9.93
N ILE A 350 -18.70 11.84 9.96
CA ILE A 350 -19.59 12.10 8.84
C ILE A 350 -19.25 13.46 8.27
N ILE A 351 -19.08 13.51 6.96
CA ILE A 351 -18.68 14.69 6.22
C ILE A 351 -19.90 15.37 5.60
N ASN A 352 -20.83 14.56 5.07
CA ASN A 352 -22.07 15.04 4.45
C ASN A 352 -23.29 14.39 5.10
N ASP A 353 -24.41 15.11 5.15
CA ASP A 353 -25.68 14.58 5.66
C ASP A 353 -26.00 13.22 5.05
N ASP A 354 -26.26 12.22 5.89
CA ASP A 354 -26.59 10.87 5.48
C ASP A 354 -27.47 10.18 6.53
N THR A 355 -27.96 8.98 6.26
CA THR A 355 -28.84 8.24 7.16
C THR A 355 -28.24 6.88 7.48
N LEU A 356 -27.88 6.69 8.75
CA LEU A 356 -27.44 5.41 9.27
C LEU A 356 -28.64 4.46 9.34
N THR A 357 -28.49 3.24 8.83
CA THR A 357 -29.59 2.26 8.72
C THR A 357 -29.30 0.96 9.44
N SER A 358 -28.05 0.49 9.38
CA SER A 358 -27.61 -0.69 10.11
C SER A 358 -26.14 -0.58 10.51
N ILE A 359 -25.72 -1.48 11.39
CA ILE A 359 -24.32 -1.68 11.76
C ILE A 359 -23.95 -3.11 11.40
N HIS A 360 -22.91 -3.26 10.59
CA HIS A 360 -22.26 -4.52 10.34
C HIS A 360 -21.18 -4.78 11.40
N VAL A 361 -21.18 -5.95 12.03
CA VAL A 361 -20.15 -6.30 13.03
C VAL A 361 -19.72 -7.75 12.89
N PHE A 362 -18.41 -8.02 13.00
CA PHE A 362 -17.91 -9.39 13.07
C PHE A 362 -17.87 -9.88 14.51
N ILE A 363 -18.58 -10.98 14.80
CA ILE A 363 -18.52 -11.66 16.09
C ILE A 363 -17.93 -13.06 15.90
N SER A 364 -16.87 -13.38 16.66
CA SER A 364 -16.37 -14.73 16.75
C SER A 364 -17.17 -15.53 17.77
N ASN A 365 -17.76 -16.64 17.31
CA ASN A 365 -18.49 -17.59 18.15
C ASN A 365 -18.13 -19.02 17.74
N ASN A 366 -16.81 -19.30 17.71
CA ASN A 366 -16.30 -20.55 17.15
C ASN A 366 -16.78 -21.78 17.93
N ASP A 367 -16.81 -21.68 19.25
CA ASP A 367 -17.06 -22.77 20.18
C ASP A 367 -18.52 -22.80 20.70
N GLY A 368 -19.37 -21.90 20.19
CA GLY A 368 -20.78 -21.79 20.58
C GLY A 368 -21.01 -21.17 21.96
N ALA A 369 -19.97 -20.59 22.58
CA ALA A 369 -20.06 -19.96 23.90
C ALA A 369 -21.07 -18.80 23.96
N LEU A 370 -21.37 -18.17 22.82
CA LEU A 370 -22.34 -17.08 22.71
C LEU A 370 -23.71 -17.54 22.19
N ASN A 371 -23.96 -18.85 22.05
CA ASN A 371 -25.24 -19.34 21.50
C ASN A 371 -26.43 -18.89 22.36
N GLY A 372 -27.41 -18.26 21.72
CA GLY A 372 -28.60 -17.70 22.37
C GLY A 372 -28.40 -16.29 22.95
N GLN A 373 -27.18 -15.76 22.94
CA GLN A 373 -26.90 -14.38 23.36
C GLN A 373 -27.51 -13.40 22.36
N GLN A 374 -28.19 -12.38 22.87
CA GLN A 374 -28.66 -11.24 22.07
C GLN A 374 -27.55 -10.20 21.95
N LEU A 375 -27.26 -9.78 20.73
CA LEU A 375 -26.29 -8.74 20.43
C LEU A 375 -26.99 -7.37 20.43
N THR A 376 -26.53 -6.42 21.24
CA THR A 376 -27.06 -5.05 21.23
C THR A 376 -25.95 -4.09 20.83
N ILE A 377 -26.26 -3.16 19.92
CA ILE A 377 -25.33 -2.14 19.47
C ILE A 377 -25.98 -0.77 19.68
N ASN A 378 -25.26 0.14 20.31
CA ASN A 378 -25.70 1.50 20.57
C ASN A 378 -24.94 2.48 19.68
N VAL A 379 -25.61 3.55 19.30
CA VAL A 379 -25.05 4.69 18.58
C VAL A 379 -25.15 5.90 19.49
N TYR A 380 -24.05 6.60 19.72
CA TYR A 380 -23.97 7.77 20.60
C TYR A 380 -23.57 9.03 19.83
N ASP A 381 -23.97 10.18 20.36
CA ASP A 381 -23.27 11.44 20.07
C ASP A 381 -21.90 11.48 20.75
N ILE A 382 -21.06 12.41 20.31
CA ILE A 382 -19.77 12.68 20.95
C ILE A 382 -19.77 14.13 21.44
N VAL A 383 -19.64 14.29 22.76
CA VAL A 383 -19.55 15.60 23.41
C VAL A 383 -18.23 15.68 24.17
N GLY A 384 -17.41 16.69 23.87
CA GLY A 384 -16.09 16.84 24.50
C GLY A 384 -15.14 15.67 24.24
N GLY A 385 -15.30 14.97 23.12
CA GLY A 385 -14.51 13.78 22.78
C GLY A 385 -14.96 12.48 23.45
N GLN A 386 -16.13 12.47 24.11
CA GLN A 386 -16.65 11.32 24.83
C GLN A 386 -18.04 10.90 24.34
N PRO A 387 -18.32 9.59 24.19
CA PRO A 387 -19.67 9.10 23.95
C PRO A 387 -20.58 9.48 25.12
N THR A 388 -21.69 10.17 24.86
CA THR A 388 -22.51 10.77 25.93
C THR A 388 -23.97 10.34 25.91
N ASN A 389 -24.69 10.63 24.83
CA ASN A 389 -26.12 10.35 24.69
C ASN A 389 -26.38 9.31 23.61
N ILE A 390 -27.15 8.26 23.93
CA ILE A 390 -27.59 7.28 22.94
C ILE A 390 -28.57 7.94 21.97
N LEU A 391 -28.25 7.92 20.69
CA LEU A 391 -29.04 8.41 19.58
C LEU A 391 -29.92 7.30 18.96
N ALA A 392 -29.38 6.08 18.86
CA ALA A 392 -30.10 4.93 18.30
C ALA A 392 -29.56 3.61 18.88
N THR A 393 -30.34 2.54 18.70
CA THR A 393 -29.96 1.17 19.05
C THR A 393 -30.43 0.19 17.98
N THR A 394 -29.71 -0.91 17.80
CA THR A 394 -30.05 -1.94 16.82
C THR A 394 -31.17 -2.86 17.28
N MET A 395 -31.85 -3.50 16.33
CA MET A 395 -32.49 -4.79 16.61
C MET A 395 -31.43 -5.76 17.13
N THR A 396 -31.84 -6.72 17.96
CA THR A 396 -30.90 -7.59 18.67
C THR A 396 -30.85 -8.99 18.05
N PRO A 397 -29.97 -9.26 17.07
CA PRO A 397 -29.85 -10.60 16.51
C PRO A 397 -29.37 -11.58 17.58
N VAL A 398 -29.82 -12.82 17.47
CA VAL A 398 -29.39 -13.91 18.35
C VAL A 398 -28.16 -14.57 17.74
N LEU A 399 -27.09 -14.67 18.51
CA LEU A 399 -25.87 -15.35 18.13
C LEU A 399 -26.07 -16.87 18.16
N ASP A 400 -25.61 -17.55 17.12
CA ASP A 400 -25.75 -18.98 16.94
C ASP A 400 -24.63 -19.52 16.03
N SER A 401 -23.76 -20.35 16.62
CA SER A 401 -22.62 -20.92 15.93
C SER A 401 -22.98 -21.88 14.79
N ALA A 402 -24.26 -22.29 14.66
CA ALA A 402 -24.73 -23.07 13.52
C ALA A 402 -25.09 -22.21 12.30
N THR A 403 -25.45 -20.93 12.49
CA THR A 403 -26.03 -20.08 11.43
C THR A 403 -25.24 -18.80 11.15
N ASN A 404 -24.54 -18.24 12.14
CA ASN A 404 -23.80 -16.98 12.02
C ASN A 404 -22.42 -17.00 12.73
N LYS A 405 -21.77 -18.17 12.72
CA LYS A 405 -20.42 -18.36 13.24
C LYS A 405 -19.38 -17.59 12.42
N ASN A 406 -18.55 -16.79 13.11
CA ASN A 406 -17.38 -16.12 12.52
C ASN A 406 -17.74 -15.39 11.23
N SER A 407 -18.87 -14.69 11.24
CA SER A 407 -19.40 -13.97 10.10
C SER A 407 -19.68 -12.52 10.49
N ILE A 408 -19.74 -11.66 9.48
CA ILE A 408 -20.28 -10.32 9.65
C ILE A 408 -21.80 -10.42 9.83
N LEU A 409 -22.32 -9.82 10.89
CA LEU A 409 -23.74 -9.73 11.20
C LEU A 409 -24.25 -8.38 10.75
N ASP A 410 -25.34 -8.36 9.99
CA ASP A 410 -26.10 -7.14 9.74
C ASP A 410 -27.06 -6.89 10.92
N CYS A 411 -26.89 -5.76 11.60
CA CYS A 411 -27.68 -5.35 12.75
C CYS A 411 -28.43 -4.06 12.40
N PRO A 412 -29.66 -4.14 11.84
CA PRO A 412 -30.44 -2.97 11.50
C PRO A 412 -30.76 -2.12 12.73
N LEU A 413 -30.77 -0.80 12.58
CA LEU A 413 -31.28 0.09 13.61
C LEU A 413 -32.79 -0.13 13.80
N THR A 414 -33.27 0.00 15.04
CA THR A 414 -34.71 -0.02 15.35
C THR A 414 -35.47 1.11 14.63
N GLN A 415 -34.79 2.23 14.40
CA GLN A 415 -35.19 3.34 13.56
C GLN A 415 -33.94 3.90 12.87
N SER A 416 -34.02 4.19 11.57
CA SER A 416 -32.95 4.86 10.85
C SER A 416 -32.60 6.20 11.49
N LEU A 417 -31.31 6.54 11.53
CA LEU A 417 -30.79 7.71 12.23
C LEU A 417 -30.18 8.70 11.22
N PRO A 418 -30.84 9.82 10.93
CA PRO A 418 -30.23 10.92 10.19
C PRO A 418 -29.03 11.49 10.96
N LEU A 419 -27.89 11.59 10.30
CA LEU A 419 -26.66 12.15 10.84
C LEU A 419 -26.20 13.30 9.94
N GLY A 420 -25.90 14.44 10.56
CA GLY A 420 -25.22 15.55 9.89
C GLY A 420 -23.71 15.52 10.12
N PRO A 421 -22.96 16.46 9.53
CA PRO A 421 -21.52 16.51 9.66
C PRO A 421 -21.05 16.54 11.12
N GLY A 422 -20.06 15.72 11.45
CA GLY A 422 -19.52 15.56 12.80
C GLY A 422 -19.24 14.11 13.19
N ASN A 423 -18.92 13.89 14.47
CA ASN A 423 -18.54 12.57 14.96
C ASN A 423 -19.68 11.88 15.72
N PHE A 424 -19.78 10.56 15.53
CA PHE A 424 -20.66 9.68 16.29
C PHE A 424 -19.88 8.43 16.73
N PHE A 425 -20.36 7.75 17.77
CA PHE A 425 -19.71 6.56 18.31
C PHE A 425 -20.63 5.35 18.21
N VAL A 426 -20.09 4.21 17.77
CA VAL A 426 -20.82 2.94 17.71
C VAL A 426 -20.21 1.98 18.69
N SER A 427 -21.02 1.38 19.56
CA SER A 427 -20.57 0.44 20.58
C SER A 427 -21.36 -0.86 20.56
N VAL A 428 -20.69 -1.95 20.86
CA VAL A 428 -21.32 -3.24 21.16
C VAL A 428 -21.42 -3.40 22.66
N VAL A 429 -22.61 -3.78 23.13
CA VAL A 429 -22.89 -3.99 24.55
C VAL A 429 -22.57 -5.42 24.94
N GLU A 430 -21.62 -5.57 25.87
CA GLU A 430 -21.26 -6.83 26.52
C GLU A 430 -22.01 -6.95 27.86
N THR A 431 -22.63 -8.10 28.11
CA THR A 431 -23.34 -8.37 29.36
C THR A 431 -22.53 -9.29 30.28
N ALA A 432 -22.94 -10.55 30.47
CA ALA A 432 -22.23 -11.49 31.34
C ALA A 432 -21.22 -12.37 30.59
N ASN A 433 -21.46 -12.59 29.29
CA ASN A 433 -20.59 -13.40 28.42
C ASN A 433 -19.74 -12.48 27.55
N SER A 434 -18.47 -12.81 27.39
CA SER A 434 -17.54 -11.98 26.63
C SER A 434 -17.80 -12.02 25.14
N ILE A 435 -18.11 -10.86 24.54
CA ILE A 435 -18.35 -10.74 23.11
C ILE A 435 -17.00 -10.62 22.42
N GLN A 436 -16.63 -11.63 21.64
CA GLN A 436 -15.37 -11.67 20.91
C GLN A 436 -15.53 -10.96 19.55
N MET A 437 -15.44 -9.63 19.55
CA MET A 437 -15.48 -8.84 18.32
C MET A 437 -14.22 -9.05 17.49
N GLY A 438 -14.37 -9.14 16.17
CA GLY A 438 -13.24 -9.22 15.24
C GLY A 438 -12.40 -7.94 15.26
N THR A 439 -11.09 -8.07 15.10
CA THR A 439 -10.14 -6.96 15.14
C THR A 439 -9.08 -7.07 14.03
N THR A 440 -8.55 -5.91 13.63
CA THR A 440 -7.38 -5.79 12.73
C THR A 440 -6.37 -4.82 13.34
N GLN A 441 -5.09 -4.88 12.97
CA GLN A 441 -4.06 -4.00 13.56
C GLN A 441 -3.76 -2.75 12.73
N ASN A 442 -4.16 -2.75 11.46
CA ASN A 442 -3.89 -1.64 10.55
C ASN A 442 -4.91 -0.50 10.77
N ASN A 443 -4.59 0.71 10.30
CA ASN A 443 -5.47 1.89 10.35
C ASN A 443 -5.83 2.36 11.77
N TYR A 444 -5.16 1.87 12.81
CA TYR A 444 -5.35 2.34 14.17
C TYR A 444 -4.94 3.80 14.32
N THR A 445 -5.84 4.61 14.86
CA THR A 445 -5.56 5.95 15.38
C THR A 445 -5.97 6.01 16.85
N ASN A 446 -5.22 6.77 17.64
CA ASN A 446 -5.44 6.89 19.08
C ASN A 446 -6.58 7.90 19.36
N GLY A 447 -7.55 7.51 20.20
CA GLY A 447 -8.68 8.35 20.63
C GLY A 447 -10.06 7.84 20.20
N PRO A 448 -10.25 7.43 18.92
CA PRO A 448 -11.55 6.98 18.42
C PRO A 448 -12.02 5.63 18.96
N ILE A 449 -11.18 4.81 19.59
CA ILE A 449 -11.49 3.41 19.91
C ILE A 449 -11.56 3.23 21.42
N MET A 450 -12.78 3.10 21.93
CA MET A 450 -13.03 3.26 23.37
C MET A 450 -13.72 2.05 23.98
N VAL A 451 -13.43 1.83 25.25
CA VAL A 451 -13.99 0.76 26.09
C VAL A 451 -14.50 1.36 27.39
N ASN A 452 -15.70 0.97 27.79
CA ASN A 452 -16.25 1.21 29.10
C ASN A 452 -16.57 -0.13 29.75
N ALA A 453 -15.74 -0.59 30.69
CA ALA A 453 -15.84 -1.91 31.29
C ALA A 453 -16.17 -1.79 32.78
N ALA A 454 -17.29 -2.38 33.20
CA ALA A 454 -17.79 -2.27 34.56
C ALA A 454 -16.76 -2.79 35.59
N GLY A 455 -16.38 -1.95 36.54
CA GLY A 455 -15.40 -2.31 37.58
C GLY A 455 -13.94 -2.29 37.11
N ILE A 456 -13.68 -2.01 35.83
CA ILE A 456 -12.34 -1.80 35.27
C ILE A 456 -12.12 -0.31 34.98
N THR A 457 -13.09 0.34 34.34
CA THR A 457 -13.03 1.75 33.96
C THR A 457 -14.14 2.55 34.66
N THR A 458 -14.00 3.88 34.70
CA THR A 458 -15.01 4.80 35.27
C THR A 458 -15.84 5.51 34.19
N GLY A 459 -15.85 4.95 32.97
CA GLY A 459 -16.41 5.55 31.76
C GLY A 459 -15.68 5.03 30.51
N PHE A 460 -15.96 5.61 29.35
CA PHE A 460 -15.24 5.32 28.12
C PHE A 460 -13.79 5.82 28.23
N VAL A 461 -12.84 4.92 27.96
CA VAL A 461 -11.41 5.22 27.88
C VAL A 461 -10.85 4.59 26.62
N GLU A 462 -9.73 5.11 26.13
CA GLU A 462 -9.05 4.53 24.97
C GLU A 462 -8.68 3.06 25.22
N GLN A 463 -8.92 2.21 24.23
CA GLN A 463 -8.74 0.77 24.39
C GLN A 463 -7.31 0.34 24.75
N SER A 464 -6.30 1.11 24.35
CA SER A 464 -4.88 0.82 24.59
C SER A 464 -4.50 0.96 26.08
N THR A 465 -5.40 1.55 26.88
CA THR A 465 -5.29 1.59 28.35
C THR A 465 -5.83 0.32 29.02
N VAL A 466 -6.63 -0.47 28.29
CA VAL A 466 -7.28 -1.69 28.78
C VAL A 466 -6.59 -2.95 28.22
N TYR A 467 -6.16 -2.93 26.97
CA TYR A 467 -5.54 -4.07 26.28
C TYR A 467 -4.06 -3.86 25.98
N SER A 468 -3.30 -4.96 25.94
CA SER A 468 -1.92 -4.96 25.45
C SER A 468 -1.91 -4.98 23.92
N GLY A 469 -1.90 -3.80 23.30
CA GLY A 469 -1.80 -3.64 21.85
C GLY A 469 -2.82 -2.66 21.27
N ALA A 470 -2.58 -2.26 20.03
CA ALA A 470 -3.44 -1.36 19.29
C ALA A 470 -4.12 -2.12 18.14
N PHE A 471 -5.43 -1.98 18.03
CA PHE A 471 -6.25 -2.64 17.03
C PHE A 471 -7.54 -1.87 16.72
N VAL A 472 -8.18 -2.19 15.60
CA VAL A 472 -9.43 -1.62 15.14
C VAL A 472 -10.49 -2.70 15.12
N PHE A 473 -11.69 -2.40 15.58
CA PHE A 473 -12.80 -3.35 15.53
C PHE A 473 -13.37 -3.48 14.13
N VAL A 474 -13.76 -4.69 13.75
CA VAL A 474 -14.57 -4.95 12.55
C VAL A 474 -16.02 -4.58 12.86
N LEU A 475 -16.24 -3.28 12.91
CA LEU A 475 -17.50 -2.60 13.17
C LEU A 475 -17.67 -1.60 12.02
N ARG A 476 -18.79 -1.66 11.31
CA ARG A 476 -18.95 -0.99 10.03
C ARG A 476 -20.34 -0.37 9.92
N PRO A 477 -20.47 0.94 10.12
CA PRO A 477 -21.72 1.67 9.87
C PRO A 477 -22.18 1.52 8.41
N VAL A 478 -23.50 1.38 8.23
CA VAL A 478 -24.12 1.23 6.90
C VAL A 478 -25.16 2.32 6.68
N PHE A 479 -24.92 3.12 5.66
CA PHE A 479 -25.73 4.25 5.24
C PHE A 479 -26.67 3.86 4.10
N GLY A 480 -27.83 4.50 4.02
CA GLY A 480 -28.80 4.15 3.01
C GLY A 480 -29.85 5.22 2.82
N THR A 481 -30.63 5.08 1.75
CA THR A 481 -31.74 5.98 1.49
C THR A 481 -32.79 5.87 2.58
N VAL A 482 -33.11 7.03 3.13
CA VAL A 482 -34.18 7.33 4.07
C VAL A 482 -35.44 6.48 3.83
N THR A 483 -35.77 5.60 4.76
CA THR A 483 -37.17 5.33 5.13
C THR A 483 -37.48 6.13 6.37
N ASN A 484 -37.52 7.46 6.22
CA ASN A 484 -38.27 8.27 7.15
C ASN A 484 -39.67 7.70 7.13
N SER A 485 -40.07 7.06 8.22
CA SER A 485 -41.43 7.28 8.69
C SER A 485 -41.57 8.79 8.72
N LEU A 486 -42.25 9.34 7.72
CA LEU A 486 -42.53 10.74 7.62
C LEU A 486 -42.93 11.23 9.01
N VAL A 487 -42.10 12.06 9.63
CA VAL A 487 -42.60 13.16 10.44
C VAL A 487 -43.02 14.28 9.48
N GLY A 488 -43.71 13.90 8.40
CA GLY A 488 -44.82 14.68 7.92
C GLY A 488 -45.97 14.24 8.78
N ILE A 489 -46.75 15.21 9.29
CA ILE A 489 -48.16 14.96 9.60
C ILE A 489 -48.64 14.08 8.45
N ALA A 490 -49.16 12.88 8.73
CA ALA A 490 -49.81 12.11 7.68
C ALA A 490 -50.74 13.10 7.01
N GLU A 491 -50.44 13.48 5.76
CA GLU A 491 -51.45 14.08 4.93
C GLU A 491 -52.45 12.94 4.85
N SER A 492 -53.44 13.01 5.75
CA SER A 492 -54.68 12.27 5.62
C SER A 492 -54.96 12.39 4.15
N LYS A 493 -54.99 11.26 3.46
CA LYS A 493 -55.50 11.21 2.10
C LYS A 493 -56.96 11.61 2.26
N GLU A 494 -57.20 12.91 2.38
CA GLU A 494 -58.50 13.52 2.45
C GLU A 494 -59.18 12.96 1.22
N ALA A 495 -60.35 12.37 1.42
CA ALA A 495 -61.23 12.11 0.30
C ALA A 495 -61.55 13.50 -0.30
N THR A 496 -60.74 13.94 -1.25
CA THR A 496 -60.94 15.20 -1.96
C THR A 496 -62.11 14.97 -2.87
N PHE A 497 -63.28 15.43 -2.43
CA PHE A 497 -64.45 15.48 -3.27
C PHE A 497 -64.26 16.56 -4.34
N GLU A 498 -64.80 16.32 -5.53
CA GLU A 498 -64.73 17.27 -6.64
C GLU A 498 -66.04 18.07 -6.72
N VAL A 499 -65.94 19.34 -7.10
CA VAL A 499 -67.08 20.25 -7.27
C VAL A 499 -67.07 20.79 -8.69
N MET A 500 -68.02 20.37 -9.52
CA MET A 500 -68.05 20.72 -10.94
C MET A 500 -69.47 20.88 -11.51
N PRO A 501 -69.70 21.73 -12.53
CA PRO A 501 -68.72 22.63 -13.13
C PRO A 501 -68.37 23.79 -12.18
N ASN A 502 -67.15 24.29 -12.30
CA ASN A 502 -66.71 25.54 -11.69
C ASN A 502 -66.03 26.37 -12.80
N PRO A 503 -66.62 27.50 -13.24
CA PRO A 503 -67.83 28.15 -12.71
C PRO A 503 -69.15 27.38 -12.96
N ALA A 504 -70.13 27.58 -12.07
CA ALA A 504 -71.45 26.94 -12.09
C ALA A 504 -72.55 27.93 -12.51
N VAL A 505 -73.56 27.45 -13.23
CA VAL A 505 -74.74 28.26 -13.65
C VAL A 505 -76.00 27.76 -12.94
N ASP A 506 -76.49 26.56 -13.27
CA ASP A 506 -77.74 26.04 -12.68
C ASP A 506 -77.50 24.99 -11.60
N ASN A 507 -76.42 24.22 -11.72
CA ASN A 507 -76.13 23.10 -10.83
C ASN A 507 -74.64 22.90 -10.62
N VAL A 508 -74.34 22.24 -9.51
CA VAL A 508 -73.01 21.79 -9.12
C VAL A 508 -73.10 20.33 -8.70
N MET A 509 -72.24 19.49 -9.24
CA MET A 509 -72.06 18.11 -8.86
C MET A 509 -70.90 18.00 -7.87
N VAL A 510 -71.20 17.45 -6.70
CA VAL A 510 -70.25 17.09 -5.65
C VAL A 510 -69.96 15.60 -5.78
N ARG A 511 -68.75 15.22 -6.20
CA ARG A 511 -68.34 13.83 -6.53
C ARG A 511 -67.35 13.27 -5.52
N ASN A 512 -67.23 11.95 -5.46
CA ASN A 512 -66.27 11.23 -4.59
C ASN A 512 -66.56 11.41 -3.08
N ILE A 513 -67.83 11.47 -2.71
CA ILE A 513 -68.29 11.44 -1.31
C ILE A 513 -68.88 10.07 -0.96
N ASP A 514 -69.00 9.73 0.31
CA ASP A 514 -69.68 8.49 0.74
C ASP A 514 -71.15 8.75 1.09
N ALA A 515 -72.02 7.77 0.83
CA ALA A 515 -73.42 7.85 1.22
C ALA A 515 -73.54 7.95 2.74
N GLY A 516 -74.37 8.88 3.23
CA GLY A 516 -74.49 9.23 4.64
C GLY A 516 -73.73 10.50 5.05
N ASN A 517 -72.78 10.98 4.24
CA ASN A 517 -72.10 12.26 4.52
C ASN A 517 -73.05 13.45 4.30
N THR A 518 -72.94 14.49 5.12
CA THR A 518 -73.71 15.73 4.96
C THR A 518 -72.96 16.68 4.02
N VAL A 519 -73.63 17.21 3.01
CA VAL A 519 -73.12 18.22 2.08
C VAL A 519 -73.79 19.54 2.38
N GLU A 520 -73.02 20.55 2.77
CA GLU A 520 -73.47 21.91 3.05
C GLU A 520 -72.82 22.90 2.08
N VAL A 521 -73.56 23.93 1.67
CA VAL A 521 -73.01 25.05 0.88
C VAL A 521 -73.15 26.34 1.66
N TYR A 522 -72.08 27.11 1.75
CA TYR A 522 -71.97 28.35 2.48
C TYR A 522 -71.78 29.54 1.54
N ASN A 523 -72.47 30.65 1.80
CA ASN A 523 -72.22 31.92 1.13
C ASN A 523 -70.95 32.62 1.68
N ASN A 524 -70.58 33.77 1.11
CA ASN A 524 -69.40 34.55 1.54
C ASN A 524 -69.51 35.14 2.95
N LEU A 525 -70.69 35.17 3.56
CA LEU A 525 -70.91 35.57 4.96
C LEU A 525 -70.80 34.38 5.93
N GLY A 526 -70.54 33.17 5.44
CA GLY A 526 -70.45 31.96 6.25
C GLY A 526 -71.80 31.39 6.67
N GLN A 527 -72.90 31.78 6.01
CA GLN A 527 -74.23 31.22 6.26
C GLN A 527 -74.48 30.01 5.36
N VAL A 528 -75.08 28.95 5.91
CA VAL A 528 -75.49 27.77 5.14
C VAL A 528 -76.69 28.14 4.25
N VAL A 529 -76.51 28.03 2.94
CA VAL A 529 -77.54 28.29 1.92
C VAL A 529 -78.13 27.01 1.32
N PHE A 530 -77.48 25.86 1.54
CA PHE A 530 -77.98 24.54 1.16
C PHE A 530 -77.40 23.48 2.09
N SER A 531 -78.18 22.45 2.42
CA SER A 531 -77.73 21.27 3.18
C SER A 531 -78.51 20.04 2.74
N THR A 532 -77.82 18.90 2.55
CA THR A 532 -78.43 17.60 2.27
C THR A 532 -77.55 16.47 2.80
N ILE A 533 -78.13 15.29 2.99
CA ILE A 533 -77.36 14.06 3.22
C ILE A 533 -77.16 13.36 1.87
N ALA A 534 -75.94 12.92 1.59
CA ALA A 534 -75.60 12.20 0.37
C ALA A 534 -76.23 10.80 0.37
N ASN A 535 -76.97 10.47 -0.68
CA ASN A 535 -77.57 9.14 -0.88
C ASN A 535 -76.72 8.23 -1.79
N ALA A 536 -75.70 8.78 -2.44
CA ALA A 536 -74.80 8.11 -3.36
C ALA A 536 -73.44 8.83 -3.41
N LYS A 537 -72.50 8.31 -4.22
CA LYS A 537 -71.16 8.91 -4.36
C LYS A 537 -71.10 10.27 -5.04
N ASN A 538 -72.20 10.69 -5.66
CA ASN A 538 -72.34 11.97 -6.32
C ASN A 538 -73.65 12.62 -5.87
N VAL A 539 -73.59 13.91 -5.51
CA VAL A 539 -74.76 14.72 -5.15
C VAL A 539 -74.86 15.90 -6.10
N ASN A 540 -76.02 16.08 -6.72
CA ASN A 540 -76.30 17.26 -7.55
C ASN A 540 -76.97 18.33 -6.69
N VAL A 541 -76.34 19.49 -6.59
CA VAL A 541 -76.82 20.67 -5.87
C VAL A 541 -77.36 21.66 -6.90
N ASN A 542 -78.62 22.04 -6.79
CA ASN A 542 -79.19 23.11 -7.60
C ASN A 542 -78.77 24.47 -7.01
N VAL A 543 -78.09 25.27 -7.81
CA VAL A 543 -77.59 26.61 -7.44
C VAL A 543 -78.19 27.71 -8.31
N SER A 544 -79.22 27.42 -9.12
CA SER A 544 -79.83 28.39 -10.05
C SER A 544 -80.40 29.63 -9.35
N ASN A 545 -80.82 29.47 -8.09
CA ASN A 545 -81.38 30.54 -7.27
C ASN A 545 -80.33 31.25 -6.40
N PHE A 546 -79.04 30.91 -6.54
CA PHE A 546 -77.97 31.56 -5.79
C PHE A 546 -77.52 32.82 -6.53
N ASP A 547 -77.24 33.89 -5.78
CA ASP A 547 -76.61 35.09 -6.32
C ASP A 547 -75.22 34.79 -6.88
N ASN A 548 -74.75 35.60 -7.81
CA ASN A 548 -73.40 35.43 -8.37
C ASN A 548 -72.34 35.72 -7.30
N GLY A 549 -71.36 34.82 -7.17
CA GLY A 549 -70.37 34.91 -6.10
C GLY A 549 -69.57 33.63 -5.86
N ILE A 550 -68.75 33.65 -4.81
CA ILE A 550 -67.94 32.49 -4.39
C ILE A 550 -68.67 31.79 -3.25
N TYR A 551 -68.86 30.48 -3.40
CA TYR A 551 -69.48 29.62 -2.41
C TYR A 551 -68.49 28.55 -1.93
N THR A 552 -68.64 28.15 -0.67
CA THR A 552 -67.85 27.05 -0.08
C THR A 552 -68.74 25.84 0.12
N VAL A 553 -68.41 24.72 -0.50
CA VAL A 553 -69.02 23.41 -0.24
C VAL A 553 -68.24 22.74 0.88
N LYS A 554 -68.94 22.19 1.86
CA LYS A 554 -68.39 21.44 2.99
C LYS A 554 -69.04 20.07 3.03
N VAL A 555 -68.22 19.02 3.09
CA VAL A 555 -68.69 17.63 3.24
C VAL A 555 -68.30 17.14 4.63
N ILE A 556 -69.28 16.70 5.41
CA ILE A 556 -69.14 16.27 6.80
C ILE A 556 -69.46 14.78 6.89
N GLY A 557 -68.43 13.97 7.12
CA GLY A 557 -68.51 12.52 7.36
C GLY A 557 -67.62 12.12 8.54
N ALA A 558 -66.85 11.04 8.40
CA ALA A 558 -65.80 10.68 9.35
C ALA A 558 -64.68 11.75 9.43
N THR A 559 -64.42 12.43 8.32
CA THR A 559 -63.63 13.65 8.23
C THR A 559 -64.48 14.80 7.67
N THR A 560 -64.03 16.04 7.84
CA THR A 560 -64.67 17.23 7.27
C THR A 560 -63.76 17.85 6.23
N SER A 561 -64.23 17.92 4.98
CA SER A 561 -63.49 18.51 3.87
C SER A 561 -64.26 19.70 3.27
N THR A 562 -63.55 20.63 2.63
CA THR A 562 -64.16 21.81 1.99
C THR A 562 -63.59 22.06 0.59
N SER A 563 -64.41 22.62 -0.30
CA SER A 563 -64.02 23.06 -1.64
C SER A 563 -64.81 24.32 -2.02
N LYS A 564 -64.36 25.07 -3.02
CA LYS A 564 -65.02 26.31 -3.46
C LYS A 564 -65.45 26.22 -4.91
N PHE A 565 -66.56 26.87 -5.24
CA PHE A 565 -66.97 27.12 -6.63
C PHE A 565 -67.44 28.56 -6.81
N VAL A 566 -67.39 29.02 -8.06
CA VAL A 566 -67.89 30.32 -8.48
C VAL A 566 -69.26 30.14 -9.14
N LYS A 567 -70.28 30.83 -8.66
CA LYS A 567 -71.60 30.94 -9.30
C LYS A 567 -71.60 32.13 -10.26
N GLN A 568 -72.00 31.91 -11.51
CA GLN A 568 -72.10 32.91 -12.57
C GLN A 568 -73.53 33.09 -13.09
#